data_AF-A0AAW1U1E8-F1
#
_entry.id   AF-A0AAW1U1E8-F1
#
_cell.length_a   1.000
_cell.length_b   1.000
_cell.length_c   1.000
_cell.angle_alpha   90.00
_cell.angle_beta   90.00
_cell.angle_gamma   90.00
#
_symmetry.space_group_name_H-M   'P 1'
#
loop_
_entity.id
_entity.type
_entity.pdbx_description
1 polymer ?
#
loop_
_entity_poly.entity_id
_entity_poly.type
_entity_poly.pdbx_seq_one_letter_code
_entity_poly.pdbx_strand_id
1 'polypeptide(L)'
;MAGKKNRSHNSLNSVPVPTLNNCPANIVQKCQNRNNKTTDELLSMSKEQLKLECRKRGQKTNGNKSELLQRLGYRMPSSIKRKNFSDVSSTTNGSSQLSEGNKNSEAVSEQQIRQQQREERGSLVIWKKPLLTLEYSFMECVILLSTYGRRILENKKLVVLTMISSLFLYMLMNTNGLHQSIVQATYKKILWCLYWIGLGILSSVGLGTGLHTFLLYLGPHIARVTLAAYECNSTNFPEPPYPDDIICPEDSSASYVTIFSIMAKVRLEAMCWGAGTALGELPPYFMARAARLSGIDPDDEDDDLKEFEELQKKAKDKQNLSFLDKGKLFIEEMVQKVGFLGILACASIPNPLFDLAGITCGHFLVPFWTFFGATLIGKAFFKMHFQKMFVIIAFNETLISRALGWLKVLPLVGDKLQVPFKEFLDSQKQKLHKIDGQSNVSDSKNLLGSLFEIFVLVMVLYFIISIVNSLAQNYHKRLTKKSHKVSKD
;
A
#
# COMPACT_ATOMS: atom_id res chain seq x y z
N MET A 1 11.07 23.93 -54.13
CA MET A 1 11.86 24.65 -53.11
C MET A 1 10.95 25.59 -52.34
N ALA A 2 11.02 25.55 -51.02
CA ALA A 2 10.01 26.03 -50.09
C ALA A 2 9.86 27.57 -50.06
N GLY A 3 8.61 28.04 -50.15
CA GLY A 3 8.20 29.41 -49.82
C GLY A 3 7.39 29.40 -48.52
N LYS A 4 7.91 30.06 -47.47
CA LYS A 4 7.22 30.30 -46.19
C LYS A 4 6.08 31.31 -46.40
N LYS A 5 4.86 30.94 -46.00
CA LYS A 5 3.72 31.86 -45.80
C LYS A 5 3.36 31.91 -44.31
N ASN A 6 3.30 33.14 -43.80
CA ASN A 6 2.76 33.53 -42.50
C ASN A 6 1.25 33.33 -42.41
N ARG A 7 0.75 33.01 -41.21
CA ARG A 7 -0.51 33.52 -40.61
C ARG A 7 -0.50 33.13 -39.11
N SER A 8 -0.28 34.10 -38.23
CA SER A 8 -1.33 34.84 -37.48
C SER A 8 -1.90 34.04 -36.30
N HIS A 9 -1.47 34.39 -35.09
CA HIS A 9 -2.20 34.12 -33.85
C HIS A 9 -2.43 35.44 -33.12
N ASN A 10 -3.70 35.76 -32.92
CA ASN A 10 -4.20 36.94 -32.23
C ASN A 10 -3.70 37.00 -30.78
N SER A 11 -3.11 38.13 -30.44
CA SER A 11 -3.06 38.69 -29.09
C SER A 11 -4.41 39.30 -28.73
N LEU A 12 -4.84 39.23 -27.45
CA LEU A 12 -5.54 40.32 -26.75
C LEU A 12 -5.72 39.94 -25.27
N ASN A 13 -5.17 40.81 -24.42
CA ASN A 13 -5.41 41.03 -22.97
C ASN A 13 -4.19 40.83 -22.06
N SER A 14 -3.19 41.70 -22.20
CA SER A 14 -2.27 42.08 -21.14
C SER A 14 -2.33 43.59 -20.95
N VAL A 15 -2.95 44.05 -19.85
CA VAL A 15 -2.93 45.45 -19.41
C VAL A 15 -1.59 45.73 -18.73
N PRO A 16 -0.91 46.86 -18.98
CA PRO A 16 0.40 47.16 -18.41
C PRO A 16 0.29 47.68 -16.96
N VAL A 17 1.23 47.27 -16.12
CA VAL A 17 1.41 47.77 -14.75
C VAL A 17 2.32 49.00 -14.79
N PRO A 18 1.92 50.18 -14.29
CA PRO A 18 2.83 51.31 -14.17
C PRO A 18 3.66 51.17 -12.89
N THR A 19 4.98 51.23 -13.05
CA THR A 19 5.96 51.50 -11.99
C THR A 19 5.84 52.95 -11.52
N LEU A 20 5.57 53.18 -10.24
CA LEU A 20 5.80 54.47 -9.59
C LEU A 20 6.62 54.26 -8.31
N ASN A 21 7.93 54.47 -8.45
CA ASN A 21 8.76 55.01 -7.39
C ASN A 21 8.44 56.51 -7.25
N ASN A 22 8.51 57.00 -6.02
CA ASN A 22 8.33 58.38 -5.55
C ASN A 22 6.88 58.85 -5.26
N CYS A 23 6.46 58.66 -4.01
CA CYS A 23 5.55 59.57 -3.31
C CYS A 23 5.92 59.65 -1.81
N PRO A 24 5.83 60.83 -1.17
CA PRO A 24 6.35 61.07 0.18
C PRO A 24 5.60 60.31 1.27
N ALA A 25 6.36 59.81 2.26
CA ALA A 25 5.94 58.84 3.27
C ALA A 25 4.79 59.26 4.21
N ASN A 26 4.34 60.52 4.19
CA ASN A 26 3.39 61.05 5.18
C ASN A 26 1.90 61.01 4.78
N ILE A 27 1.54 60.50 3.60
CA ILE A 27 0.13 60.38 3.17
C ILE A 27 -0.37 58.91 3.17
N VAL A 28 0.53 57.92 3.18
CA VAL A 28 0.14 56.49 3.23
C VAL A 28 -0.37 56.07 4.61
N GLN A 29 0.13 56.70 5.67
CA GLN A 29 -0.21 56.32 7.05
C GLN A 29 -1.63 56.71 7.47
N LYS A 30 -2.25 57.68 6.78
CA LYS A 30 -3.62 58.14 7.09
C LYS A 30 -4.72 57.36 6.36
N CYS A 31 -4.38 56.61 5.30
CA CYS A 31 -5.34 55.77 4.55
C CYS A 31 -5.29 54.28 4.92
N GLN A 32 -4.24 53.79 5.59
CA GLN A 32 -4.14 52.38 6.00
C GLN A 32 -4.89 52.03 7.30
N ASN A 33 -5.32 53.01 8.08
CA ASN A 33 -5.92 52.78 9.40
C ASN A 33 -7.45 52.61 9.41
N ARG A 34 -8.10 52.47 8.25
CA ARG A 34 -9.56 52.52 8.17
C ARG A 34 -10.29 51.20 7.87
N ASN A 35 -9.61 50.05 7.79
CA ASN A 35 -10.26 48.76 7.49
C ASN A 35 -9.52 47.51 8.03
N ASN A 36 -8.92 47.58 9.22
CA ASN A 36 -8.39 46.36 9.85
C ASN A 36 -9.53 45.62 10.57
N LYS A 37 -10.04 44.56 9.93
CA LYS A 37 -10.92 43.57 10.56
C LYS A 37 -10.31 43.05 11.86
N THR A 38 -11.13 42.87 12.88
CA THR A 38 -10.69 42.40 14.20
C THR A 38 -10.17 40.95 14.12
N THR A 39 -9.35 40.55 15.08
CA THR A 39 -8.75 39.20 15.13
C THR A 39 -9.81 38.09 15.16
N ASP A 40 -10.96 38.36 15.77
CA ASP A 40 -12.07 37.41 15.88
C ASP A 40 -12.86 37.28 14.57
N GLU A 41 -12.97 38.36 13.79
CA GLU A 41 -13.54 38.31 12.43
C GLU A 41 -12.66 37.51 11.47
N LEU A 42 -11.33 37.56 11.61
CA LEU A 42 -10.43 36.78 10.77
C LEU A 42 -10.57 35.28 11.04
N LEU A 43 -10.76 34.88 12.31
CA LEU A 43 -10.94 33.47 12.70
C LEU A 43 -12.22 32.84 12.12
N SER A 44 -13.32 33.61 12.07
CA SER A 44 -14.61 33.14 11.57
C SER A 44 -14.66 33.02 10.03
N MET A 45 -13.73 33.64 9.31
CA MET A 45 -13.67 33.59 7.85
C MET A 45 -13.27 32.20 7.30
N SER A 46 -13.88 31.83 6.18
CA SER A 46 -13.51 30.63 5.41
C SER A 46 -12.16 30.80 4.69
N LYS A 47 -11.55 29.69 4.25
CA LYS A 47 -10.25 29.70 3.56
C LYS A 47 -10.24 30.62 2.33
N GLU A 48 -11.31 30.63 1.55
CA GLU A 48 -11.42 31.46 0.34
C GLU A 48 -11.58 32.95 0.67
N GLN A 49 -12.30 33.28 1.75
CA GLN A 49 -12.41 34.65 2.24
C GLN A 49 -11.07 35.17 2.79
N LEU A 50 -10.27 34.31 3.44
CA LEU A 50 -8.92 34.65 3.91
C LEU A 50 -7.94 34.85 2.76
N LYS A 51 -8.04 34.06 1.68
CA LYS A 51 -7.25 34.30 0.46
C LYS A 51 -7.59 35.65 -0.17
N LEU A 52 -8.87 36.02 -0.22
CA LEU A 52 -9.32 37.30 -0.73
C LEU A 52 -8.78 38.46 0.12
N GLU A 53 -8.77 38.28 1.44
CA GLU A 53 -8.23 39.26 2.40
C GLU A 53 -6.70 39.38 2.26
N CYS A 54 -5.97 38.27 2.12
CA CYS A 54 -4.54 38.29 1.79
C CYS A 54 -4.28 39.02 0.47
N ARG A 55 -5.11 38.79 -0.56
CA ARG A 55 -5.00 39.47 -1.86
C ARG A 55 -5.25 40.97 -1.74
N LYS A 56 -6.22 41.41 -0.93
CA LYS A 56 -6.48 42.83 -0.63
C LYS A 56 -5.31 43.50 0.08
N ARG A 57 -4.58 42.76 0.92
CA ARG A 57 -3.39 43.24 1.65
C ARG A 57 -2.07 43.02 0.90
N GLY A 58 -2.11 42.60 -0.37
CA GLY A 58 -0.92 42.36 -1.19
C GLY A 58 -0.05 41.16 -0.75
N GLN A 59 -0.61 40.22 0.00
CA GLN A 59 0.07 39.05 0.54
C GLN A 59 -0.16 37.79 -0.30
N LYS A 60 0.75 36.81 -0.18
CA LYS A 60 0.66 35.51 -0.88
C LYS A 60 -0.57 34.71 -0.44
N THR A 61 -1.35 34.21 -1.40
CA THR A 61 -2.64 33.53 -1.22
C THR A 61 -2.55 32.00 -1.14
N ASN A 62 -1.35 31.43 -1.22
CA ASN A 62 -1.14 29.97 -1.16
C ASN A 62 -0.93 29.51 0.29
N GLY A 63 -1.62 28.46 0.73
CA GLY A 63 -1.41 27.90 2.07
C GLY A 63 -2.67 27.35 2.73
N ASN A 64 -2.50 26.82 3.94
CA ASN A 64 -3.59 26.36 4.79
C ASN A 64 -4.22 27.52 5.57
N LYS A 65 -5.42 27.32 6.16
CA LYS A 65 -6.17 28.39 6.85
C LYS A 65 -5.32 29.08 7.93
N SER A 66 -4.53 28.30 8.69
CA SER A 66 -3.60 28.79 9.71
C SER A 66 -2.49 29.68 9.14
N GLU A 67 -1.90 29.33 8.00
CA GLU A 67 -0.86 30.13 7.34
C GLU A 67 -1.41 31.47 6.82
N LEU A 68 -2.63 31.45 6.27
CA LEU A 68 -3.30 32.68 5.82
C LEU A 68 -3.63 33.59 7.00
N LEU A 69 -4.12 33.02 8.11
CA LEU A 69 -4.38 33.75 9.36
C LEU A 69 -3.10 34.36 9.95
N GLN A 70 -2.01 33.59 9.99
CA GLN A 70 -0.72 34.05 10.50
C GLN A 70 -0.17 35.22 9.68
N ARG A 71 -0.33 35.18 8.35
CA ARG A 71 0.05 36.30 7.46
C ARG A 71 -0.82 37.54 7.67
N LEU A 72 -2.09 37.34 7.98
CA LEU A 72 -3.03 38.43 8.30
C LEU A 72 -2.87 39.00 9.72
N GLY A 73 -1.85 38.55 10.47
CA GLY A 73 -1.48 39.10 11.78
C GLY A 73 -2.01 38.31 12.97
N TYR A 74 -2.59 37.13 12.77
CA TYR A 74 -3.04 36.28 13.87
C TYR A 74 -1.85 35.59 14.55
N ARG A 75 -1.51 36.00 15.79
CA ARG A 75 -0.59 35.26 16.66
C ARG A 75 -1.38 34.16 17.39
N MET A 76 -1.05 32.91 17.12
CA MET A 76 -1.43 31.79 17.99
C MET A 76 -0.79 32.02 19.37
N PRO A 77 -1.52 31.87 20.48
CA PRO A 77 -0.91 31.88 21.80
C PRO A 77 0.07 30.71 21.93
N SER A 78 1.34 31.04 22.12
CA SER A 78 2.42 30.09 22.33
C SER A 78 2.54 29.75 23.81
N SER A 79 1.91 28.64 24.23
CA SER A 79 2.17 27.93 25.48
C SER A 79 2.14 26.44 25.11
N ILE A 80 3.29 25.77 24.98
CA ILE A 80 4.00 25.10 26.06
C ILE A 80 5.51 25.12 25.74
N LYS A 81 6.29 25.87 26.52
CA LYS A 81 7.69 25.57 26.80
C LYS A 81 7.84 25.56 28.31
N ARG A 82 8.09 24.37 28.86
CA ARG A 82 8.45 24.16 30.27
C ARG A 82 9.63 25.07 30.63
N LYS A 83 9.46 25.92 31.64
CA LYS A 83 10.57 26.47 32.41
C LYS A 83 10.37 26.02 33.86
N ASN A 84 11.25 25.13 34.29
CA ASN A 84 11.60 24.97 35.69
C ASN A 84 12.29 26.27 36.12
N PHE A 85 11.83 26.90 37.20
CA PHE A 85 12.67 27.32 38.34
C PHE A 85 11.76 27.90 39.42
N SER A 86 12.08 27.54 40.65
CA SER A 86 11.37 27.81 41.89
C SER A 86 11.59 29.23 42.43
N ASP A 87 10.63 29.61 43.27
CA ASP A 87 10.69 30.55 44.39
C ASP A 87 10.49 32.07 44.22
N VAL A 88 9.70 32.54 45.19
CA VAL A 88 9.55 33.89 45.79
C VAL A 88 8.36 34.75 45.34
N SER A 89 7.33 34.67 46.20
CA SER A 89 6.32 35.65 46.62
C SER A 89 6.35 37.09 46.09
N SER A 90 5.18 37.60 45.67
CA SER A 90 4.43 38.65 46.40
C SER A 90 3.16 39.08 45.65
N THR A 91 2.05 39.13 46.39
CA THR A 91 0.85 39.99 46.29
C THR A 91 0.63 40.81 45.01
N THR A 92 -0.57 40.76 44.42
CA THR A 92 -1.62 41.83 44.49
C THR A 92 -2.89 41.40 43.72
N ASN A 93 -4.05 41.80 44.26
CA ASN A 93 -5.42 41.58 43.79
C ASN A 93 -5.71 42.01 42.35
N GLY A 94 -6.64 41.31 41.69
CA GLY A 94 -7.24 41.75 40.43
C GLY A 94 -8.18 40.70 39.84
N SER A 95 -9.47 40.84 40.14
CA SER A 95 -10.60 40.10 39.59
C SER A 95 -10.59 39.99 38.05
N SER A 96 -10.50 38.77 37.51
CA SER A 96 -11.09 38.34 36.22
C SER A 96 -10.71 36.88 35.90
N GLN A 97 -11.22 35.93 36.68
CA GLN A 97 -11.18 34.50 36.33
C GLN A 97 -12.60 34.00 36.09
N LEU A 98 -13.14 34.24 34.90
CA LEU A 98 -14.29 33.53 34.35
C LEU A 98 -14.12 33.51 32.83
N SER A 99 -13.30 32.60 32.29
CA SER A 99 -13.45 32.03 30.93
C SER A 99 -12.32 31.10 30.45
N GLU A 100 -11.18 30.97 31.13
CA GLU A 100 -10.12 30.05 30.68
C GLU A 100 -10.30 28.58 31.11
N GLY A 101 -11.13 28.31 32.14
CA GLY A 101 -11.40 26.95 32.62
C GLY A 101 -12.25 26.09 31.66
N ASN A 102 -13.13 26.69 30.87
CA ASN A 102 -14.07 25.94 30.03
C ASN A 102 -13.41 25.27 28.83
N LYS A 103 -12.42 25.91 28.19
CA LYS A 103 -11.78 25.34 26.98
C LYS A 103 -10.94 24.09 27.28
N ASN A 104 -10.28 24.05 28.44
CA ASN A 104 -9.50 22.88 28.84
C ASN A 104 -10.41 21.75 29.36
N SER A 105 -11.49 22.06 30.09
CA SER A 105 -12.49 21.05 30.51
C SER A 105 -13.26 20.47 29.33
N GLU A 106 -13.67 21.28 28.35
CA GLU A 106 -14.33 20.82 27.13
C GLU A 106 -13.41 19.91 26.31
N ALA A 107 -12.15 20.30 26.10
CA ALA A 107 -11.17 19.50 25.36
C ALA A 107 -10.85 18.15 26.05
N VAL A 108 -10.75 18.13 27.38
CA VAL A 108 -10.53 16.90 28.16
C VAL A 108 -11.79 16.00 28.12
N SER A 109 -13.00 16.58 28.21
CA SER A 109 -14.24 15.80 28.10
C SER A 109 -14.43 15.20 26.70
N GLU A 110 -14.08 15.94 25.64
CA GLU A 110 -14.16 15.45 24.26
C GLU A 110 -13.15 14.32 23.99
N GLN A 111 -11.97 14.36 24.61
CA GLN A 111 -10.98 13.27 24.53
C GLN A 111 -11.49 12.02 25.26
N GLN A 112 -12.07 12.16 26.44
CA GLN A 112 -12.65 11.05 27.20
C GLN A 112 -13.82 10.38 26.46
N ILE A 113 -14.74 11.18 25.89
CA ILE A 113 -15.86 10.67 25.07
C ILE A 113 -15.32 9.92 23.84
N ARG A 114 -14.31 10.45 23.17
CA ARG A 114 -13.66 9.78 22.03
C ARG A 114 -13.02 8.46 22.42
N GLN A 115 -12.37 8.40 23.58
CA GLN A 115 -11.74 7.19 24.09
C GLN A 115 -12.78 6.12 24.45
N GLN A 116 -13.86 6.50 25.11
CA GLN A 116 -14.98 5.60 25.40
C GLN A 116 -15.63 5.05 24.11
N GLN A 117 -15.84 5.91 23.11
CA GLN A 117 -16.31 5.48 21.78
C GLN A 117 -15.33 4.55 21.06
N ARG A 118 -14.02 4.59 21.36
CA ARG A 118 -13.04 3.63 20.81
C ARG A 118 -13.13 2.28 21.50
N GLU A 119 -13.27 2.28 22.82
CA GLU A 119 -13.44 1.04 23.58
C GLU A 119 -14.74 0.33 23.18
N GLU A 120 -15.82 1.08 22.98
CA GLU A 120 -17.07 0.56 22.46
C GLU A 120 -16.91 -0.01 21.05
N ARG A 121 -16.18 0.66 20.15
CA ARG A 121 -15.82 0.13 18.83
C ARG A 121 -15.01 -1.17 18.95
N GLY A 122 -13.98 -1.19 19.77
CA GLY A 122 -13.16 -2.40 20.02
C GLY A 122 -13.96 -3.54 20.67
N SER A 123 -15.10 -3.24 21.30
CA SER A 123 -16.01 -4.26 21.84
C SER A 123 -16.85 -4.97 20.77
N LEU A 124 -16.95 -4.40 19.56
CA LEU A 124 -17.69 -4.98 18.42
C LEU A 124 -16.85 -6.05 17.74
N VAL A 125 -16.73 -7.19 18.40
CA VAL A 125 -16.12 -8.40 17.84
C VAL A 125 -17.12 -9.56 17.93
N ILE A 126 -17.08 -10.46 16.95
CA ILE A 126 -17.98 -11.63 16.88
C ILE A 126 -18.02 -12.41 18.20
N TRP A 127 -16.88 -12.55 18.88
CA TRP A 127 -16.77 -13.30 20.14
C TRP A 127 -17.37 -12.60 21.37
N LYS A 128 -17.55 -11.27 21.34
CA LYS A 128 -18.16 -10.50 22.45
C LYS A 128 -19.63 -10.20 22.19
N LYS A 129 -19.98 -9.80 20.96
CA LYS A 129 -21.33 -9.36 20.57
C LYS A 129 -21.71 -9.91 19.18
N PRO A 130 -21.94 -11.23 19.03
CA PRO A 130 -22.04 -11.88 17.72
C PRO A 130 -23.17 -11.32 16.84
N LEU A 131 -24.39 -11.21 17.39
CA LEU A 131 -25.55 -10.74 16.63
C LEU A 131 -25.41 -9.27 16.20
N LEU A 132 -24.99 -8.41 17.12
CA LEU A 132 -24.82 -6.98 16.85
C LEU A 132 -23.70 -6.73 15.83
N THR A 133 -22.57 -7.44 15.94
CA THR A 133 -21.46 -7.33 15.00
C THR A 133 -21.88 -7.80 13.59
N LEU A 134 -22.63 -8.89 13.47
CA LEU A 134 -23.15 -9.35 12.18
C LEU A 134 -24.14 -8.36 11.56
N GLU A 135 -25.07 -7.84 12.35
CA GLU A 135 -26.03 -6.82 11.90
C GLU A 135 -25.31 -5.56 11.39
N TYR A 136 -24.38 -5.02 12.18
CA TYR A 136 -23.64 -3.82 11.80
C TYR A 136 -22.74 -4.05 10.58
N SER A 137 -22.10 -5.21 10.49
CA SER A 137 -21.32 -5.60 9.30
C SER A 137 -22.20 -5.66 8.05
N PHE A 138 -23.41 -6.25 8.15
CA PHE A 138 -24.33 -6.34 7.02
C PHE A 138 -24.82 -4.96 6.59
N MET A 139 -25.18 -4.10 7.55
CA MET A 139 -25.61 -2.73 7.24
C MET A 139 -24.49 -1.91 6.59
N GLU A 140 -23.24 -2.03 7.03
CA GLU A 140 -22.11 -1.39 6.35
C GLU A 140 -21.95 -1.91 4.91
N CYS A 141 -22.05 -3.23 4.70
CA CYS A 141 -22.00 -3.81 3.36
C CYS A 141 -23.08 -3.22 2.44
N VAL A 142 -24.33 -3.10 2.90
CA VAL A 142 -25.43 -2.52 2.13
C VAL A 142 -25.18 -1.04 1.83
N ILE A 143 -24.69 -0.26 2.81
CA ILE A 143 -24.35 1.15 2.61
C ILE A 143 -23.21 1.31 1.60
N LEU A 144 -22.15 0.52 1.72
CA LEU A 144 -21.03 0.57 0.79
C LEU A 144 -21.50 0.19 -0.61
N LEU A 145 -22.23 -0.92 -0.76
CA LEU A 145 -22.73 -1.39 -2.05
C LEU A 145 -23.65 -0.35 -2.73
N SER A 146 -24.57 0.25 -1.97
CA SER A 146 -25.45 1.30 -2.50
C SER A 146 -24.70 2.59 -2.84
N THR A 147 -23.71 2.99 -2.04
CA THR A 147 -22.90 4.19 -2.28
C THR A 147 -22.01 4.03 -3.51
N TYR A 148 -21.29 2.92 -3.62
CA TYR A 148 -20.44 2.64 -4.77
C TYR A 148 -21.27 2.39 -6.03
N GLY A 149 -22.38 1.66 -5.92
CA GLY A 149 -23.34 1.49 -7.01
C GLY A 149 -23.82 2.82 -7.56
N ARG A 150 -24.28 3.73 -6.69
CA ARG A 150 -24.73 5.07 -7.11
C ARG A 150 -23.63 5.87 -7.79
N ARG A 151 -22.40 5.88 -7.24
CA ARG A 151 -21.25 6.56 -7.86
C ARG A 151 -20.87 6.01 -9.24
N ILE A 152 -21.02 4.70 -9.43
CA ILE A 152 -20.81 4.07 -10.74
C ILE A 152 -21.90 4.54 -11.71
N LEU A 153 -23.17 4.50 -11.29
CA LEU A 153 -24.32 4.94 -12.08
C LEU A 153 -24.31 6.42 -12.44
N GLU A 154 -23.77 7.28 -11.58
CA GLU A 154 -23.56 8.72 -11.87
C GLU A 154 -22.62 8.91 -13.07
N ASN A 155 -21.65 8.01 -13.26
CA ASN A 155 -20.73 8.02 -14.40
C ASN A 155 -21.33 7.31 -15.62
N LYS A 156 -22.47 7.83 -16.11
CA LYS A 156 -23.26 7.24 -17.22
C LYS A 156 -22.41 6.83 -18.44
N LYS A 157 -21.41 7.63 -18.81
CA LYS A 157 -20.50 7.33 -19.95
C LYS A 157 -19.68 6.06 -19.71
N LEU A 158 -19.14 5.90 -18.49
CA LEU A 158 -18.34 4.74 -18.12
C LEU A 158 -19.21 3.47 -18.07
N VAL A 159 -20.43 3.58 -17.54
CA VAL A 159 -21.39 2.47 -17.50
C VAL A 159 -21.77 2.02 -18.91
N VAL A 160 -22.10 2.97 -19.80
CA VAL A 160 -22.43 2.63 -21.19
C VAL A 160 -21.22 2.00 -21.90
N LEU A 161 -20.02 2.55 -21.72
CA LEU A 161 -18.80 1.99 -22.31
C LEU A 161 -18.52 0.56 -21.82
N THR A 162 -18.65 0.31 -20.52
CA THR A 162 -18.42 -1.01 -19.93
C THR A 162 -19.49 -2.03 -20.35
N MET A 163 -20.75 -1.61 -20.46
CA MET A 163 -21.83 -2.45 -20.98
C MET A 163 -21.62 -2.82 -22.45
N ILE A 164 -21.25 -1.85 -23.30
CA ILE A 164 -20.92 -2.09 -24.71
C ILE A 164 -19.71 -3.03 -24.82
N SER A 165 -18.66 -2.80 -24.04
CA SER A 165 -17.48 -3.67 -24.04
C SER A 165 -17.81 -5.10 -23.58
N SER A 166 -18.68 -5.25 -22.59
CA SER A 166 -19.09 -6.56 -22.08
C SER A 166 -19.95 -7.30 -23.11
N LEU A 167 -20.87 -6.59 -23.78
CA LEU A 167 -21.67 -7.12 -24.87
C LEU A 167 -20.79 -7.54 -26.06
N PHE A 168 -19.81 -6.71 -26.42
CA PHE A 168 -18.85 -7.03 -27.47
C PHE A 168 -18.04 -8.29 -27.12
N LEU A 169 -17.52 -8.38 -25.89
CA LEU A 169 -16.77 -9.56 -25.43
C LEU A 169 -17.65 -10.83 -25.45
N TYR A 170 -18.90 -10.72 -24.99
CA TYR A 170 -19.87 -11.82 -25.02
C TYR A 170 -20.13 -12.30 -26.46
N MET A 171 -20.37 -11.38 -27.39
CA MET A 171 -20.53 -11.72 -28.81
C MET A 171 -19.26 -12.34 -29.40
N LEU A 172 -18.08 -11.87 -29.01
CA LEU A 172 -16.80 -12.42 -29.45
C LEU A 172 -16.58 -13.87 -28.98
N MET A 173 -17.07 -14.22 -27.78
CA MET A 173 -16.95 -15.57 -27.22
C MET A 173 -17.99 -16.55 -27.75
N ASN A 174 -19.17 -16.06 -28.15
CA ASN A 174 -20.30 -16.91 -28.54
C ASN A 174 -20.48 -17.07 -30.07
N THR A 175 -19.68 -16.34 -30.87
CA THR A 175 -19.70 -16.47 -32.33
C THR A 175 -18.73 -17.56 -32.78
N ASN A 176 -19.24 -18.57 -33.48
CA ASN A 176 -18.41 -19.62 -34.07
C ASN A 176 -17.65 -19.04 -35.28
N GLY A 177 -16.31 -19.16 -35.29
CA GLY A 177 -15.47 -18.70 -36.40
C GLY A 177 -13.99 -19.03 -36.22
N LEU A 178 -13.17 -18.63 -37.20
CA LEU A 178 -11.71 -18.82 -37.21
C LEU A 178 -11.02 -18.15 -36.01
N HIS A 179 -11.63 -17.10 -35.45
CA HIS A 179 -11.16 -16.40 -34.26
C HIS A 179 -11.31 -17.23 -32.98
N GLN A 180 -12.13 -18.29 -32.98
CA GLN A 180 -12.44 -19.08 -31.78
C GLN A 180 -11.19 -19.74 -31.17
N SER A 181 -10.25 -20.21 -32.00
CA SER A 181 -9.00 -20.79 -31.52
C SER A 181 -8.13 -19.76 -30.78
N ILE A 182 -8.01 -18.55 -31.33
CA ILE A 182 -7.26 -17.44 -30.74
C ILE A 182 -7.96 -16.93 -29.47
N VAL A 183 -9.28 -16.81 -29.49
CA VAL A 183 -10.09 -16.38 -28.33
C VAL A 183 -9.97 -17.40 -27.20
N GLN A 184 -10.06 -18.70 -27.47
CA GLN A 184 -9.90 -19.74 -26.44
C GLN A 184 -8.48 -19.79 -25.88
N ALA A 185 -7.45 -19.66 -26.72
CA ALA A 185 -6.06 -19.57 -26.26
C ALA A 185 -5.84 -18.34 -25.36
N THR A 186 -6.38 -17.19 -25.77
CA THR A 186 -6.29 -15.93 -25.00
C THR A 186 -7.05 -16.03 -23.69
N TYR A 187 -8.27 -16.58 -23.71
CA TYR A 187 -9.08 -16.80 -22.51
C TYR A 187 -8.36 -17.68 -21.49
N LYS A 188 -7.78 -18.81 -21.93
CA LYS A 188 -6.98 -19.69 -21.08
C LYS A 188 -5.78 -18.94 -20.47
N LYS A 189 -5.04 -18.16 -21.27
CA LYS A 189 -3.89 -17.38 -20.78
C LYS A 189 -4.30 -16.26 -19.80
N ILE A 190 -5.42 -15.58 -20.05
CA ILE A 190 -5.95 -14.57 -19.14
C ILE A 190 -6.36 -15.21 -17.81
N LEU A 191 -7.12 -16.30 -17.85
CA LEU A 191 -7.54 -17.00 -16.64
C LEU A 191 -6.34 -17.51 -15.84
N TRP A 192 -5.32 -18.03 -16.52
CA TRP A 192 -4.06 -18.44 -15.92
C TRP A 192 -3.32 -17.28 -15.24
N CYS A 193 -3.19 -16.12 -15.90
CA CYS A 193 -2.57 -14.96 -15.25
C CYS A 193 -3.41 -14.38 -14.12
N LEU A 194 -4.74 -14.34 -14.25
CA LEU A 194 -5.63 -13.92 -13.17
C LEU A 194 -5.52 -14.83 -11.95
N TYR A 195 -5.36 -16.14 -12.16
CA TYR A 195 -5.08 -17.09 -11.09
C TYR A 195 -3.78 -16.74 -10.34
N TRP A 196 -2.67 -16.54 -11.06
CA TRP A 196 -1.38 -16.19 -10.45
C TRP A 196 -1.39 -14.80 -9.80
N ILE A 197 -2.06 -13.81 -10.41
CA ILE A 197 -2.26 -12.47 -9.81
C ILE A 197 -3.08 -12.59 -8.53
N GLY A 198 -4.18 -13.35 -8.56
CA GLY A 198 -5.05 -13.57 -7.41
C GLY A 198 -4.32 -14.22 -6.25
N LEU A 199 -3.56 -15.29 -6.52
CA LEU A 199 -2.70 -15.91 -5.51
C LEU A 199 -1.64 -14.96 -4.96
N GLY A 200 -1.05 -14.10 -5.82
CA GLY A 200 -0.12 -13.05 -5.39
C GLY A 200 -0.77 -12.03 -4.46
N ILE A 201 -2.00 -11.59 -4.74
CA ILE A 201 -2.75 -10.67 -3.86
C ILE A 201 -3.01 -11.33 -2.50
N LEU A 202 -3.54 -12.56 -2.52
CA LEU A 202 -3.84 -13.32 -1.31
C LEU A 202 -2.59 -13.58 -0.47
N SER A 203 -1.45 -13.79 -1.13
CA SER A 203 -0.15 -13.96 -0.48
C SER A 203 0.30 -12.74 0.34
N SER A 204 -0.13 -11.53 -0.04
CA SER A 204 0.28 -10.30 0.63
C SER A 204 -0.77 -9.80 1.63
N VAL A 205 -2.06 -9.93 1.31
CA VAL A 205 -3.16 -9.41 2.15
C VAL A 205 -3.47 -10.31 3.36
N GLY A 206 -3.37 -11.64 3.22
CA GLY A 206 -4.00 -12.58 4.15
C GLY A 206 -3.08 -13.36 5.10
N LEU A 207 -1.76 -13.37 4.92
CA LEU A 207 -0.88 -14.32 5.62
C LEU A 207 0.37 -13.71 6.29
N GLY A 208 0.64 -12.41 6.10
CA GLY A 208 1.81 -11.71 6.68
C GLY A 208 3.19 -12.27 6.29
N THR A 209 3.25 -13.40 5.60
CA THR A 209 4.47 -14.12 5.25
C THR A 209 4.42 -14.50 3.78
N GLY A 210 4.57 -13.54 2.87
CA GLY A 210 4.53 -13.81 1.42
C GLY A 210 5.55 -14.85 0.92
N LEU A 211 6.55 -15.19 1.75
CA LEU A 211 7.46 -16.32 1.53
C LEU A 211 6.74 -17.68 1.65
N HIS A 212 5.81 -17.81 2.59
CA HIS A 212 5.08 -19.04 2.85
C HIS A 212 4.19 -19.44 1.67
N THR A 213 3.35 -18.52 1.20
CA THR A 213 2.49 -18.76 0.03
C THR A 213 3.32 -19.00 -1.22
N PHE A 214 4.46 -18.31 -1.36
CA PHE A 214 5.43 -18.61 -2.42
C PHE A 214 5.91 -20.07 -2.35
N LEU A 215 6.31 -20.57 -1.18
CA LEU A 215 6.78 -21.95 -1.00
C LEU A 215 5.70 -23.01 -1.22
N LEU A 216 4.41 -22.66 -1.15
CA LEU A 216 3.30 -23.59 -1.37
C LEU A 216 2.81 -23.68 -2.80
N TYR A 217 2.87 -22.57 -3.55
CA TYR A 217 2.28 -22.49 -4.88
C TYR A 217 3.35 -22.26 -5.96
N LEU A 218 3.99 -21.09 -5.95
CA LEU A 218 4.92 -20.70 -7.02
C LEU A 218 6.24 -21.48 -6.97
N GLY A 219 6.79 -21.72 -5.77
CA GLY A 219 8.02 -22.47 -5.55
C GLY A 219 7.95 -23.90 -6.11
N PRO A 220 6.93 -24.71 -5.71
CA PRO A 220 6.73 -26.04 -6.25
C PRO A 220 6.49 -26.06 -7.75
N HIS A 221 5.75 -25.08 -8.29
CA HIS A 221 5.58 -24.93 -9.74
C HIS A 221 6.91 -24.72 -10.46
N ILE A 222 7.75 -23.79 -9.98
CA ILE A 222 9.09 -23.56 -10.55
C ILE A 222 9.96 -24.82 -10.42
N ALA A 223 9.91 -25.51 -9.28
CA ALA A 223 10.65 -26.74 -9.06
C ALA A 223 10.25 -27.84 -10.06
N ARG A 224 8.95 -28.05 -10.29
CA ARG A 224 8.44 -29.03 -11.28
C ARG A 224 8.92 -28.73 -12.70
N VAL A 225 8.81 -27.48 -13.13
CA VAL A 225 9.28 -27.05 -14.46
C VAL A 225 10.81 -27.20 -14.57
N THR A 226 11.54 -26.97 -13.48
CA THR A 226 12.99 -27.13 -13.43
C THR A 226 13.40 -28.59 -13.57
N LEU A 227 12.76 -29.50 -12.81
CA LEU A 227 13.02 -30.94 -12.87
C LEU A 227 12.72 -31.50 -14.26
N ALA A 228 11.52 -31.22 -14.79
CA ALA A 228 11.16 -31.68 -16.12
C ALA A 228 12.07 -31.13 -17.22
N ALA A 229 12.55 -29.89 -17.09
CA ALA A 229 13.52 -29.35 -18.04
C ALA A 229 14.84 -30.12 -18.02
N TYR A 230 15.34 -30.52 -16.85
CA TYR A 230 16.56 -31.32 -16.75
C TYR A 230 16.36 -32.78 -17.16
N GLU A 231 15.20 -33.38 -16.90
CA GLU A 231 14.89 -34.76 -17.29
C GLU A 231 14.65 -34.90 -18.79
N CYS A 232 13.85 -34.01 -19.37
CA CYS A 232 13.56 -34.01 -20.80
C CYS A 232 14.70 -33.39 -21.64
N ASN A 233 15.75 -32.83 -21.02
CA ASN A 233 16.79 -32.03 -21.68
C ASN A 233 16.20 -31.00 -22.67
N SER A 234 15.06 -30.41 -22.32
CA SER A 234 14.31 -29.51 -23.19
C SER A 234 13.33 -28.67 -22.37
N THR A 235 13.06 -27.44 -22.78
CA THR A 235 11.98 -26.60 -22.24
C THR A 235 10.69 -26.67 -23.06
N ASN A 236 10.70 -27.47 -24.13
CA ASN A 236 9.61 -27.59 -25.10
C ASN A 236 8.64 -28.73 -24.75
N PHE A 237 8.27 -28.82 -23.48
CA PHE A 237 7.18 -29.66 -22.99
C PHE A 237 5.88 -28.82 -22.84
N PRO A 238 4.70 -29.46 -22.72
CA PRO A 238 3.39 -28.81 -22.83
C PRO A 238 3.26 -27.51 -22.01
N GLU A 239 2.53 -26.50 -22.50
CA GLU A 239 2.24 -25.30 -21.70
C GLU A 239 1.20 -25.60 -20.59
N PRO A 240 1.25 -24.91 -19.44
CA PRO A 240 0.27 -25.11 -18.38
C PRO A 240 -1.17 -24.74 -18.80
N PRO A 241 -2.22 -25.36 -18.23
CA PRO A 241 -2.17 -26.36 -17.15
C PRO A 241 -1.50 -27.65 -17.61
N TYR A 242 -0.45 -28.06 -16.90
CA TYR A 242 0.28 -29.27 -17.22
C TYR A 242 -0.68 -30.46 -16.98
N PRO A 243 -0.59 -31.55 -17.76
CA PRO A 243 -1.16 -32.81 -17.34
C PRO A 243 -0.57 -33.18 -15.96
N ASP A 244 -1.16 -34.16 -15.27
CA ASP A 244 -0.58 -34.67 -14.01
C ASP A 244 0.91 -35.06 -14.19
N ASP A 245 1.30 -35.44 -15.42
CA ASP A 245 2.67 -35.71 -15.83
C ASP A 245 3.19 -34.74 -16.92
N ILE A 246 4.43 -34.24 -16.77
CA ILE A 246 5.12 -33.49 -17.83
C ILE A 246 5.68 -34.50 -18.85
N ILE A 247 5.00 -34.63 -19.98
CA ILE A 247 5.40 -35.51 -21.08
C ILE A 247 6.55 -34.86 -21.87
N CYS A 248 7.69 -35.53 -21.96
CA CYS A 248 8.82 -35.08 -22.77
C CYS A 248 8.51 -35.16 -24.27
N PRO A 249 8.96 -34.18 -25.08
CA PRO A 249 8.80 -34.25 -26.54
C PRO A 249 9.63 -35.39 -27.15
N GLU A 250 9.07 -36.06 -28.16
CA GLU A 250 9.74 -37.16 -28.90
C GLU A 250 10.94 -36.66 -29.73
N ASP A 251 10.88 -35.42 -30.23
CA ASP A 251 11.95 -34.76 -30.97
C ASP A 251 12.93 -34.05 -30.03
N SER A 252 13.72 -34.83 -29.28
CA SER A 252 14.79 -34.31 -28.43
C SER A 252 15.97 -33.82 -29.28
N SER A 253 15.83 -32.66 -29.93
CA SER A 253 17.00 -31.89 -30.33
C SER A 253 17.76 -31.51 -29.05
N ALA A 254 18.96 -32.08 -28.86
CA ALA A 254 19.78 -31.94 -27.67
C ALA A 254 20.22 -30.47 -27.47
N SER A 255 19.30 -29.65 -26.97
CA SER A 255 19.55 -28.27 -26.60
C SER A 255 19.95 -28.26 -25.13
N TYR A 256 21.13 -27.70 -24.82
CA TYR A 256 21.58 -27.59 -23.44
C TYR A 256 20.62 -26.71 -22.65
N VAL A 257 20.00 -27.28 -21.61
CA VAL A 257 19.06 -26.54 -20.76
C VAL A 257 19.83 -25.61 -19.84
N THR A 258 19.64 -24.30 -20.05
CA THR A 258 20.25 -23.26 -19.22
C THR A 258 19.28 -22.77 -18.16
N ILE A 259 19.80 -22.24 -17.05
CA ILE A 259 18.98 -21.55 -16.04
C ILE A 259 18.10 -20.47 -16.69
N PHE A 260 18.67 -19.70 -17.64
CA PHE A 260 17.93 -18.66 -18.34
C PHE A 260 16.76 -19.19 -19.18
N SER A 261 16.91 -20.37 -19.80
CA SER A 261 15.81 -21.03 -20.54
C SER A 261 14.65 -21.41 -19.60
N ILE A 262 14.95 -21.96 -18.42
CA ILE A 262 13.94 -22.30 -17.40
C ILE A 262 13.30 -21.03 -16.83
N MET A 263 14.10 -20.00 -16.51
CA MET A 263 13.61 -18.68 -16.05
C MET A 263 12.72 -17.99 -17.07
N ALA A 264 12.92 -18.24 -18.37
CA ALA A 264 12.07 -17.75 -19.45
C ALA A 264 10.76 -18.54 -19.53
N LYS A 265 10.81 -19.87 -19.35
CA LYS A 265 9.62 -20.74 -19.34
C LYS A 265 8.62 -20.37 -18.23
N VAL A 266 9.09 -20.13 -16.99
CA VAL A 266 8.23 -19.76 -15.83
C VAL A 266 7.98 -18.26 -15.69
N ARG A 267 8.32 -17.47 -16.72
CA ARG A 267 8.36 -16.00 -16.60
C ARG A 267 6.98 -15.42 -16.34
N LEU A 268 5.96 -15.92 -17.05
CA LEU A 268 4.62 -15.36 -17.02
C LEU A 268 4.00 -15.54 -15.63
N GLU A 269 4.07 -16.75 -15.08
CA GLU A 269 3.56 -17.12 -13.77
C GLU A 269 4.25 -16.33 -12.66
N ALA A 270 5.59 -16.26 -12.71
CA ALA A 270 6.36 -15.51 -11.72
C ALA A 270 6.06 -14.01 -11.78
N MET A 271 5.95 -13.42 -12.97
CA MET A 271 5.61 -11.99 -13.12
C MET A 271 4.17 -11.70 -12.70
N CYS A 272 3.19 -12.53 -13.11
CA CYS A 272 1.79 -12.38 -12.72
C CYS A 272 1.62 -12.51 -11.19
N TRP A 273 2.31 -13.45 -10.55
CA TRP A 273 2.39 -13.52 -9.09
C TRP A 273 3.01 -12.26 -8.47
N GLY A 274 4.18 -11.83 -8.96
CA GLY A 274 4.85 -10.62 -8.46
C GLY A 274 3.99 -9.36 -8.60
N ALA A 275 3.25 -9.23 -9.71
CA ALA A 275 2.27 -8.17 -9.90
C ALA A 275 1.12 -8.26 -8.89
N GLY A 276 0.61 -9.47 -8.62
CA GLY A 276 -0.36 -9.71 -7.57
C GLY A 276 0.13 -9.28 -6.19
N THR A 277 1.38 -9.60 -5.83
CA THR A 277 1.96 -9.15 -4.54
C THR A 277 2.09 -7.64 -4.46
N ALA A 278 2.43 -6.96 -5.57
CA ALA A 278 2.47 -5.50 -5.61
C ALA A 278 1.09 -4.87 -5.40
N LEU A 279 0.02 -5.50 -5.93
CA LEU A 279 -1.36 -5.08 -5.71
C LEU A 279 -1.81 -5.33 -4.26
N GLY A 280 -1.47 -6.49 -3.70
CA GLY A 280 -1.87 -6.88 -2.34
C GLY A 280 -1.23 -6.02 -1.25
N GLU A 281 -0.10 -5.37 -1.53
CA GLU A 281 0.59 -4.49 -0.58
C GLU A 281 0.24 -2.99 -0.79
N LEU A 282 -0.72 -2.65 -1.66
CA LEU A 282 -1.25 -1.28 -1.79
C LEU A 282 -2.00 -0.71 -0.57
N PRO A 283 -2.67 -1.50 0.31
CA PRO A 283 -3.50 -0.93 1.37
C PRO A 283 -2.78 0.08 2.30
N PRO A 284 -1.57 -0.19 2.82
CA PRO A 284 -0.86 0.77 3.69
C PRO A 284 -0.63 2.14 3.04
N TYR A 285 -0.36 2.16 1.73
CA TYR A 285 -0.20 3.41 0.98
C TYR A 285 -1.49 4.24 0.94
N PHE A 286 -2.63 3.61 0.64
CA PHE A 286 -3.91 4.31 0.59
C PHE A 286 -4.38 4.73 1.98
N MET A 287 -4.13 3.90 3.00
CA MET A 287 -4.45 4.22 4.38
C MET A 287 -3.68 5.45 4.86
N ALA A 288 -2.35 5.44 4.75
CA ALA A 288 -1.52 6.57 5.15
C ALA A 288 -1.84 7.85 4.36
N ARG A 289 -2.16 7.72 3.06
CA ARG A 289 -2.58 8.85 2.22
C ARG A 289 -3.94 9.43 2.63
N ALA A 290 -4.91 8.58 2.94
CA ALA A 290 -6.24 9.00 3.37
C ALA A 290 -6.20 9.67 4.75
N ALA A 291 -5.43 9.11 5.69
CA ALA A 291 -5.18 9.71 7.00
C ALA A 291 -4.58 11.12 6.86
N ARG A 292 -3.53 11.26 6.04
CA ARG A 292 -2.88 12.55 5.80
C ARG A 292 -3.82 13.60 5.18
N LEU A 293 -4.65 13.21 4.22
CA LEU A 293 -5.57 14.12 3.53
C LEU A 293 -6.78 14.51 4.39
N SER A 294 -7.23 13.62 5.26
CA SER A 294 -8.39 13.85 6.13
C SER A 294 -8.06 14.69 7.36
N GLY A 295 -6.78 14.77 7.76
CA GLY A 295 -6.36 15.50 8.95
C GLY A 295 -7.00 14.97 10.23
N ILE A 296 -7.44 13.71 10.21
CA ILE A 296 -7.99 13.00 11.37
C ILE A 296 -6.83 12.75 12.34
N ASP A 297 -7.12 12.91 13.63
CA ASP A 297 -6.16 12.69 14.72
C ASP A 297 -5.63 11.24 14.63
N PRO A 298 -4.30 11.01 14.58
CA PRO A 298 -3.67 9.69 14.40
C PRO A 298 -4.16 8.64 15.40
N ASP A 299 -4.71 9.06 16.54
CA ASP A 299 -5.29 8.16 17.52
C ASP A 299 -6.47 7.30 17.01
N ASP A 300 -7.10 7.66 15.88
CA ASP A 300 -8.28 6.99 15.32
C ASP A 300 -8.00 5.89 14.26
N GLU A 301 -6.77 5.74 13.75
CA GLU A 301 -6.43 4.75 12.69
C GLU A 301 -5.00 4.16 12.84
N ASP A 302 -4.86 2.86 12.48
CA ASP A 302 -3.67 1.97 12.44
C ASP A 302 -2.46 2.27 13.34
N ASP A 303 -2.10 1.32 14.21
CA ASP A 303 -0.95 1.42 15.11
C ASP A 303 0.38 1.67 14.37
N ASP A 304 0.54 1.14 13.15
CA ASP A 304 1.72 1.36 12.31
C ASP A 304 1.88 2.83 11.88
N LEU A 305 0.77 3.54 11.67
CA LEU A 305 0.80 4.95 11.30
C LEU A 305 1.19 5.84 12.49
N LYS A 306 0.72 5.48 13.69
CA LYS A 306 1.13 6.15 14.94
C LYS A 306 2.62 5.98 15.20
N GLU A 307 3.11 4.75 15.08
CA GLU A 307 4.53 4.44 15.23
C GLU A 307 5.37 5.27 14.24
N PHE A 308 4.91 5.37 12.99
CA PHE A 308 5.57 6.17 11.96
C PHE A 308 5.65 7.67 12.31
N GLU A 309 4.56 8.27 12.80
CA GLU A 309 4.57 9.68 13.20
C GLU A 309 5.41 9.94 14.47
N GLU A 310 5.41 9.01 15.43
CA GLU A 310 6.28 9.08 16.61
C GLU A 310 7.76 9.02 16.23
N LEU A 311 8.13 8.16 15.28
CA LEU A 311 9.48 8.10 14.74
C LEU A 311 9.90 9.44 14.11
N GLN A 312 9.01 10.11 13.38
CA GLN A 312 9.29 11.45 12.85
C GLN A 312 9.47 12.51 13.95
N LYS A 313 8.71 12.42 15.04
CA LYS A 313 8.89 13.32 16.20
C LYS A 313 10.25 13.08 16.86
N LYS A 314 10.61 11.82 17.11
CA LYS A 314 11.93 11.42 17.64
C LYS A 314 13.09 11.86 16.75
N ALA A 315 12.93 11.78 15.43
CA ALA A 315 13.94 12.24 14.47
C ALA A 315 14.21 13.75 14.56
N LYS A 316 13.17 14.55 14.83
CA LYS A 316 13.31 16.01 15.02
C LYS A 316 14.05 16.36 16.32
N ASP A 317 13.83 15.59 17.37
CA ASP A 317 14.41 15.84 18.70
C ASP A 317 15.82 15.23 18.88
N LYS A 318 16.32 14.46 17.90
CA LYS A 318 17.68 13.86 17.83
C LYS A 318 18.12 13.03 19.06
N GLN A 319 17.26 12.78 20.04
CA GLN A 319 17.58 11.98 21.23
C GLN A 319 17.07 10.54 21.10
N ASN A 320 17.93 9.59 21.46
CA ASN A 320 17.66 8.15 21.61
C ASN A 320 17.06 7.44 20.39
N LEU A 321 17.77 7.45 19.26
CA LEU A 321 17.42 6.62 18.09
C LEU A 321 18.07 5.23 18.20
N SER A 322 17.24 4.19 18.28
CA SER A 322 17.67 2.79 18.17
C SER A 322 18.27 2.51 16.77
N PHE A 323 19.04 1.43 16.63
CA PHE A 323 19.56 1.01 15.32
C PHE A 323 18.43 0.75 14.31
N LEU A 324 17.31 0.20 14.78
CA LEU A 324 16.10 0.01 13.97
C LEU A 324 15.47 1.33 13.56
N ASP A 325 15.40 2.32 14.46
CA ASP A 325 14.86 3.65 14.15
C ASP A 325 15.72 4.38 13.11
N LYS A 326 17.05 4.25 13.20
CA LYS A 326 17.98 4.77 12.18
C LYS A 326 17.75 4.11 10.82
N GLY A 327 17.48 2.81 10.80
CA GLY A 327 17.12 2.08 9.58
C GLY A 327 15.80 2.57 8.98
N LYS A 328 14.76 2.76 9.81
CA LYS A 328 13.47 3.30 9.37
C LYS A 328 13.62 4.72 8.79
N LEU A 329 14.39 5.58 9.45
CA LEU A 329 14.69 6.95 8.98
C LEU A 329 15.53 6.97 7.70
N PHE A 330 16.49 6.06 7.56
CA PHE A 330 17.26 5.94 6.33
C PHE A 330 16.36 5.59 5.14
N ILE A 331 15.44 4.65 5.30
CA ILE A 331 14.46 4.28 4.26
C ILE A 331 13.59 5.48 3.91
N GLU A 332 13.13 6.24 4.90
CA GLU A 332 12.37 7.47 4.70
C GLU A 332 13.16 8.50 3.89
N GLU A 333 14.40 8.81 4.30
CA GLU A 333 15.26 9.75 3.57
C GLU A 333 15.55 9.28 2.15
N MET A 334 15.71 7.97 1.93
CA MET A 334 15.98 7.39 0.62
C MET A 334 14.75 7.53 -0.29
N VAL A 335 13.55 7.25 0.21
CA VAL A 335 12.29 7.43 -0.52
C VAL A 335 12.05 8.91 -0.85
N GLN A 336 12.33 9.82 0.10
CA GLN A 336 12.17 11.27 -0.12
C GLN A 336 13.18 11.85 -1.11
N LYS A 337 14.47 11.50 -0.99
CA LYS A 337 15.56 12.10 -1.80
C LYS A 337 15.63 11.48 -3.19
N VAL A 338 15.43 10.17 -3.30
CA VAL A 338 15.66 9.42 -4.54
C VAL A 338 14.36 9.21 -5.33
N GLY A 339 13.19 9.34 -4.68
CA GLY A 339 11.89 9.22 -5.32
C GLY A 339 11.68 7.84 -5.93
N PHE A 340 11.43 7.77 -7.24
CA PHE A 340 11.11 6.53 -7.95
C PHE A 340 12.15 5.42 -7.74
N LEU A 341 13.45 5.72 -7.85
CA LEU A 341 14.50 4.71 -7.68
C LEU A 341 14.65 4.26 -6.21
N GLY A 342 14.34 5.14 -5.25
CA GLY A 342 14.32 4.81 -3.83
C GLY A 342 13.21 3.82 -3.50
N ILE A 343 12.02 4.08 -4.03
CA ILE A 343 10.86 3.18 -3.92
C ILE A 343 11.14 1.83 -4.59
N LEU A 344 11.76 1.86 -5.79
CA LEU A 344 12.11 0.65 -6.53
C LEU A 344 13.08 -0.23 -5.73
N ALA A 345 14.10 0.37 -5.12
CA ALA A 345 15.06 -0.35 -4.27
C ALA A 345 14.36 -0.96 -3.05
N CYS A 346 13.52 -0.20 -2.36
CA CYS A 346 12.76 -0.70 -1.19
C CYS A 346 11.81 -1.85 -1.59
N ALA A 347 11.18 -1.77 -2.76
CA ALA A 347 10.27 -2.80 -3.25
C ALA A 347 10.97 -4.07 -3.76
N SER A 348 12.26 -3.98 -4.11
CA SER A 348 13.07 -5.10 -4.58
C SER A 348 13.63 -5.96 -3.44
N ILE A 349 13.61 -5.44 -2.20
CA ILE A 349 14.16 -6.06 -0.98
C ILE A 349 13.01 -6.75 -0.20
N PRO A 350 13.28 -7.78 0.64
CA PRO A 350 12.28 -8.49 1.46
C PRO A 350 11.20 -7.62 2.13
N ASN A 351 10.04 -8.25 2.34
CA ASN A 351 8.74 -7.63 2.66
C ASN A 351 8.73 -6.51 3.72
N PRO A 352 9.46 -6.57 4.85
CA PRO A 352 9.35 -5.54 5.90
C PRO A 352 9.71 -4.12 5.43
N LEU A 353 10.60 -3.98 4.43
CA LEU A 353 10.95 -2.67 3.89
C LEU A 353 9.86 -2.07 3.01
N PHE A 354 9.03 -2.90 2.38
CA PHE A 354 7.98 -2.44 1.50
C PHE A 354 6.85 -1.77 2.29
N ASP A 355 6.37 -2.41 3.36
CA ASP A 355 5.23 -1.90 4.13
C ASP A 355 5.54 -0.51 4.69
N LEU A 356 6.77 -0.33 5.18
CA LEU A 356 7.29 0.97 5.61
C LEU A 356 7.35 1.99 4.46
N ALA A 357 7.86 1.58 3.30
CA ALA A 357 7.89 2.45 2.12
C ALA A 357 6.47 2.83 1.66
N GLY A 358 5.50 1.92 1.78
CA GLY A 358 4.09 2.16 1.48
C GLY A 358 3.47 3.24 2.38
N ILE A 359 3.62 3.10 3.70
CA ILE A 359 3.16 4.09 4.68
C ILE A 359 3.83 5.44 4.44
N THR A 360 5.15 5.44 4.28
CA THR A 360 5.95 6.65 4.00
C THR A 360 5.46 7.35 2.73
N CYS A 361 5.35 6.63 1.62
CA CYS A 361 4.87 7.19 0.34
C CYS A 361 3.45 7.73 0.42
N GLY A 362 2.57 7.05 1.16
CA GLY A 362 1.20 7.48 1.40
C GLY A 362 1.15 8.77 2.21
N HIS A 363 1.86 8.82 3.34
CA HIS A 363 1.94 9.98 4.21
C HIS A 363 2.55 11.21 3.51
N PHE A 364 3.57 11.02 2.67
CA PHE A 364 4.17 12.10 1.87
C PHE A 364 3.41 12.44 0.58
N LEU A 365 2.25 11.81 0.33
CA LEU A 365 1.40 12.06 -0.82
C LEU A 365 2.12 11.86 -2.17
N VAL A 366 3.08 10.92 -2.24
CA VAL A 366 3.76 10.54 -3.49
C VAL A 366 2.71 10.13 -4.53
N PRO A 367 2.81 10.54 -5.81
CA PRO A 367 1.85 10.14 -6.83
C PRO A 367 1.70 8.62 -6.95
N PHE A 368 0.46 8.15 -7.13
CA PHE A 368 0.15 6.72 -7.18
C PHE A 368 0.99 5.99 -8.24
N TRP A 369 1.09 6.55 -9.45
CA TRP A 369 1.83 5.91 -10.55
C TRP A 369 3.34 5.82 -10.30
N THR A 370 3.92 6.77 -9.55
CA THR A 370 5.33 6.71 -9.15
C THR A 370 5.57 5.57 -8.16
N PHE A 371 4.68 5.44 -7.17
CA PHE A 371 4.73 4.37 -6.19
C PHE A 371 4.41 3.01 -6.81
N PHE A 372 3.25 2.88 -7.45
CA PHE A 372 2.80 1.62 -8.06
C PHE A 372 3.71 1.15 -9.20
N GLY A 373 4.21 2.06 -10.04
CA GLY A 373 5.15 1.68 -11.10
C GLY A 373 6.47 1.14 -10.55
N ALA A 374 7.06 1.83 -9.57
CA ALA A 374 8.31 1.39 -8.94
C ALA A 374 8.13 0.05 -8.20
N THR A 375 7.01 -0.12 -7.51
CA THR A 375 6.70 -1.34 -6.76
C THR A 375 6.40 -2.53 -7.66
N LEU A 376 5.67 -2.33 -8.75
CA LEU A 376 5.40 -3.36 -9.76
C LEU A 376 6.71 -3.85 -10.39
N ILE A 377 7.60 -2.94 -10.78
CA ILE A 377 8.91 -3.31 -11.36
C ILE A 377 9.77 -4.01 -10.31
N GLY A 378 9.84 -3.47 -9.09
CA GLY A 378 10.61 -4.07 -7.99
C GLY A 378 10.19 -5.50 -7.69
N LYS A 379 8.88 -5.76 -7.62
CA LYS A 379 8.35 -7.07 -7.24
C LYS A 379 8.24 -8.05 -8.41
N ALA A 380 7.64 -7.64 -9.53
CA ALA A 380 7.39 -8.53 -10.66
C ALA A 380 8.67 -8.81 -11.48
N PHE A 381 9.61 -7.88 -11.53
CA PHE A 381 10.88 -8.07 -12.23
C PHE A 381 11.99 -8.42 -11.25
N PHE A 382 12.48 -7.50 -10.43
CA PHE A 382 13.70 -7.75 -9.65
C PHE A 382 13.53 -8.88 -8.63
N LYS A 383 12.63 -8.72 -7.66
CA LYS A 383 12.39 -9.68 -6.57
C LYS A 383 12.07 -11.07 -7.10
N MET A 384 11.15 -11.18 -8.07
CA MET A 384 10.79 -12.47 -8.64
C MET A 384 11.92 -13.13 -9.42
N HIS A 385 12.78 -12.37 -10.13
CA HIS A 385 13.93 -12.96 -10.80
C HIS A 385 14.95 -13.51 -9.82
N PHE A 386 15.19 -12.83 -8.70
CA PHE A 386 16.03 -13.36 -7.63
C PHE A 386 15.42 -14.62 -7.00
N GLN A 387 14.13 -14.60 -6.65
CA GLN A 387 13.46 -15.74 -6.01
C GLN A 387 13.41 -16.97 -6.92
N LYS A 388 13.03 -16.82 -8.20
CA LYS A 388 13.00 -17.97 -9.12
C LYS A 388 14.39 -18.50 -9.45
N MET A 389 15.40 -17.63 -9.56
CA MET A 389 16.79 -18.06 -9.78
C MET A 389 17.28 -18.91 -8.61
N PHE A 390 16.99 -18.50 -7.37
CA PHE A 390 17.34 -19.28 -6.19
C PHE A 390 16.69 -20.66 -6.20
N VAL A 391 15.39 -20.76 -6.54
CA VAL A 391 14.69 -22.04 -6.65
C VAL A 391 15.31 -22.91 -7.75
N ILE A 392 15.53 -22.38 -8.96
CA ILE A 392 16.10 -23.16 -10.08
C ILE A 392 17.50 -23.71 -9.72
N ILE A 393 18.34 -22.90 -9.06
CA ILE A 393 19.66 -23.32 -8.60
C ILE A 393 19.54 -24.42 -7.53
N ALA A 394 18.59 -24.28 -6.60
CA ALA A 394 18.37 -25.25 -5.52
C ALA A 394 17.85 -26.62 -6.00
N PHE A 395 17.32 -26.72 -7.22
CA PHE A 395 16.86 -27.98 -7.82
C PHE A 395 17.76 -28.48 -8.97
N ASN A 396 18.93 -27.86 -9.18
CA ASN A 396 19.92 -28.33 -10.14
C ASN A 396 21.09 -29.04 -9.45
N GLU A 397 21.17 -30.37 -9.62
CA GLU A 397 22.21 -31.23 -9.03
C GLU A 397 23.66 -30.75 -9.31
N THR A 398 23.93 -30.32 -10.54
CA THR A 398 25.27 -29.88 -10.96
C THR A 398 25.65 -28.54 -10.34
N LEU A 399 24.69 -27.63 -10.17
CA LEU A 399 24.89 -26.33 -9.55
C LEU A 399 24.89 -26.41 -8.03
N ILE A 400 24.07 -27.27 -7.42
CA ILE A 400 24.14 -27.58 -5.99
C ILE A 400 25.52 -28.14 -5.67
N SER A 401 26.00 -29.12 -6.45
CA SER A 401 27.34 -29.70 -6.25
C SER A 401 28.46 -28.67 -6.37
N ARG A 402 28.37 -27.74 -7.34
CA ARG A 402 29.31 -26.61 -7.45
C ARG A 402 29.17 -25.65 -6.27
N ALA A 403 27.97 -25.20 -5.93
CA ALA A 403 27.70 -24.28 -4.82
C ALA A 403 28.13 -24.85 -3.46
N LEU A 404 27.93 -26.15 -3.23
CA LEU A 404 28.46 -26.89 -2.08
C LEU A 404 29.99 -26.91 -2.08
N GLY A 405 30.63 -26.99 -3.25
CA GLY A 405 32.07 -26.79 -3.41
C GLY A 405 32.55 -25.39 -3.02
N TRP A 406 31.78 -24.34 -3.32
CA TRP A 406 32.05 -22.98 -2.83
C TRP A 406 31.78 -22.84 -1.32
N LEU A 407 30.77 -23.54 -0.80
CA LEU A 407 30.44 -23.56 0.63
C LEU A 407 31.54 -24.18 1.48
N LYS A 408 32.34 -25.11 0.93
CA LYS A 408 33.56 -25.65 1.57
C LYS A 408 34.65 -24.61 1.82
N VAL A 409 34.62 -23.47 1.13
CA VAL A 409 35.58 -22.37 1.35
C VAL A 409 35.29 -21.62 2.65
N LEU A 410 34.13 -21.84 3.30
CA LEU A 410 33.83 -21.33 4.63
C LEU A 410 34.39 -22.28 5.72
N PRO A 411 35.50 -21.92 6.38
CA PRO A 411 36.35 -22.85 7.14
C PRO A 411 35.74 -23.38 8.45
N LEU A 412 34.50 -23.03 8.79
CA LEU A 412 33.88 -23.35 10.08
C LEU A 412 32.48 -23.98 10.00
N VAL A 413 31.75 -23.78 8.89
CA VAL A 413 30.32 -24.13 8.81
C VAL A 413 29.98 -24.96 7.55
N GLY A 414 30.88 -25.00 6.55
CA GLY A 414 30.60 -25.61 5.24
C GLY A 414 30.33 -27.12 5.30
N ASP A 415 31.21 -27.89 5.94
CA ASP A 415 31.11 -29.35 5.95
C ASP A 415 29.92 -29.87 6.80
N LYS A 416 29.53 -29.14 7.85
CA LYS A 416 28.38 -29.51 8.70
C LYS A 416 27.03 -29.14 8.07
N LEU A 417 26.99 -28.12 7.20
CA LEU A 417 25.76 -27.72 6.50
C LEU A 417 25.53 -28.51 5.21
N GLN A 418 26.58 -29.01 4.56
CA GLN A 418 26.47 -29.69 3.27
C GLN A 418 25.58 -30.94 3.33
N VAL A 419 25.81 -31.83 4.31
CA VAL A 419 25.09 -33.10 4.44
C VAL A 419 23.59 -32.90 4.69
N PRO A 420 23.15 -32.14 5.73
CA PRO A 420 21.73 -31.96 6.00
C PRO A 420 21.03 -31.18 4.88
N PHE A 421 21.74 -30.25 4.22
CA PHE A 421 21.17 -29.50 3.11
C PHE A 421 20.97 -30.37 1.87
N LYS A 422 21.94 -31.23 1.55
CA LYS A 422 21.82 -32.18 0.43
C LYS A 422 20.71 -33.22 0.69
N GLU A 423 20.67 -33.81 1.89
CA GLU A 423 19.61 -34.77 2.26
C GLU A 423 18.21 -34.13 2.26
N PHE A 424 18.09 -32.87 2.70
CA PHE A 424 16.84 -32.12 2.63
C PHE A 424 16.40 -31.88 1.18
N LEU A 425 17.32 -31.46 0.30
CA LEU A 425 17.02 -31.25 -1.13
C LEU A 425 16.63 -32.56 -1.83
N ASP A 426 17.37 -33.64 -1.58
CA ASP A 426 17.08 -34.97 -2.13
C ASP A 426 15.72 -35.49 -1.65
N SER A 427 15.40 -35.31 -0.37
CA SER A 427 14.09 -35.67 0.21
C SER A 427 12.94 -34.88 -0.39
N GLN A 428 13.13 -33.58 -0.66
CA GLN A 428 12.12 -32.72 -1.27
C GLN A 428 11.94 -33.04 -2.76
N LYS A 429 13.02 -33.36 -3.48
CA LYS A 429 12.97 -33.83 -4.87
C LYS A 429 12.22 -35.15 -4.99
N GLN A 430 12.51 -36.12 -4.13
CA GLN A 430 11.81 -37.42 -4.12
C GLN A 430 10.31 -37.30 -3.79
N LYS A 431 9.94 -36.41 -2.85
CA LYS A 431 8.53 -36.10 -2.57
C LYS A 431 7.82 -35.48 -3.76
N LEU A 432 8.53 -34.69 -4.57
CA LEU A 432 7.97 -34.08 -5.76
C LEU A 432 7.73 -35.13 -6.86
N HIS A 433 8.66 -36.06 -7.08
CA HIS A 433 8.48 -37.18 -8.02
C HIS A 433 7.41 -38.19 -7.60
N LYS A 434 7.19 -38.42 -6.29
CA LYS A 434 6.16 -39.34 -5.80
C LYS A 434 4.73 -38.84 -5.99
N ILE A 435 4.52 -37.53 -6.18
CA ILE A 435 3.20 -37.00 -6.54
C ILE A 435 2.81 -37.49 -7.95
N ASP A 436 3.80 -37.83 -8.78
CA ASP A 436 3.66 -38.09 -10.22
C ASP A 436 3.70 -39.61 -10.56
N GLY A 437 3.63 -40.50 -9.57
CA GLY A 437 3.69 -41.96 -9.80
C GLY A 437 2.93 -42.77 -8.76
N GLN A 438 1.75 -43.28 -9.15
CA GLN A 438 0.80 -44.08 -8.35
C GLN A 438 -0.01 -43.33 -7.30
N SER A 439 -1.19 -42.86 -7.71
CA SER A 439 -2.35 -42.64 -6.84
C SER A 439 -3.00 -43.99 -6.45
N ASN A 440 -2.24 -44.84 -5.75
CA ASN A 440 -2.81 -46.00 -5.07
C ASN A 440 -2.04 -46.32 -3.77
N VAL A 441 -2.77 -46.17 -2.67
CA VAL A 441 -2.61 -46.75 -1.32
C VAL A 441 -1.91 -45.90 -0.25
N SER A 442 -2.75 -45.60 0.76
CA SER A 442 -2.47 -45.14 2.14
C SER A 442 -1.69 -43.85 2.27
N ASP A 443 -2.44 -42.75 2.18
CA ASP A 443 -2.19 -41.50 2.88
C ASP A 443 -1.79 -41.79 4.35
N SER A 444 -0.50 -41.93 4.62
CA SER A 444 0.04 -41.22 5.77
C SER A 444 -0.06 -39.75 5.38
N LYS A 445 -1.23 -39.13 5.54
CA LYS A 445 -1.35 -37.67 5.52
C LYS A 445 -0.19 -37.20 6.38
N ASN A 446 0.79 -36.54 5.76
CA ASN A 446 1.93 -36.01 6.49
C ASN A 446 1.32 -35.22 7.63
N LEU A 447 1.47 -35.68 8.87
CA LEU A 447 0.82 -35.06 10.03
C LEU A 447 1.12 -33.56 10.05
N LEU A 448 2.34 -33.20 9.62
CA LEU A 448 2.79 -31.84 9.41
C LEU A 448 2.04 -31.11 8.29
N GLY A 449 1.79 -31.74 7.14
CA GLY A 449 1.01 -31.15 6.04
C GLY A 449 -0.46 -30.96 6.39
N SER A 450 -1.08 -31.93 7.07
CA SER A 450 -2.47 -31.80 7.54
C SER A 450 -2.60 -30.76 8.67
N LEU A 451 -1.66 -30.74 9.62
CA LEU A 451 -1.57 -29.70 10.65
C LEU A 451 -1.44 -28.31 10.02
N PHE A 452 -0.65 -28.23 8.96
CA PHE A 452 -0.41 -27.01 8.22
C PHE A 452 -1.62 -26.55 7.41
N GLU A 453 -2.36 -27.45 6.76
CA GLU A 453 -3.65 -27.14 6.14
C GLU A 453 -4.67 -26.62 7.16
N ILE A 454 -4.76 -27.26 8.33
CA ILE A 454 -5.60 -26.80 9.44
C ILE A 454 -5.15 -25.41 9.90
N PHE A 455 -3.84 -25.19 10.05
CA PHE A 455 -3.29 -23.89 10.41
C PHE A 455 -3.67 -22.80 9.40
N VAL A 456 -3.50 -23.07 8.10
CA VAL A 456 -3.90 -22.15 7.02
C VAL A 456 -5.41 -21.89 7.07
N LEU A 457 -6.23 -22.92 7.25
CA LEU A 457 -7.69 -22.76 7.37
C LEU A 457 -8.06 -21.88 8.56
N VAL A 458 -7.43 -22.08 9.72
CA VAL A 458 -7.64 -21.24 10.92
C VAL A 458 -7.23 -19.80 10.66
N MET A 459 -6.10 -19.55 9.98
CA MET A 459 -5.69 -18.20 9.59
C MET A 459 -6.69 -17.53 8.64
N VAL A 460 -7.19 -18.26 7.63
CA VAL A 460 -8.21 -17.74 6.70
C VAL A 460 -9.52 -17.43 7.42
N LEU A 461 -9.98 -18.32 8.30
CA LEU A 461 -11.17 -18.09 9.13
C LEU A 461 -10.99 -16.86 10.03
N TYR A 462 -9.83 -16.72 10.68
CA TYR A 462 -9.50 -15.55 11.48
C TYR A 462 -9.51 -14.26 10.62
N PHE A 463 -8.99 -14.31 9.41
CA PHE A 463 -9.01 -13.18 8.48
C PHE A 463 -10.44 -12.78 8.08
N ILE A 464 -11.31 -13.76 7.78
CA ILE A 464 -12.73 -13.50 7.48
C ILE A 464 -13.43 -12.87 8.69
N ILE A 465 -13.20 -13.40 9.90
CA ILE A 465 -13.72 -12.85 11.15
C ILE A 465 -13.24 -11.41 11.37
N SER A 466 -11.96 -11.14 11.05
CA SER A 466 -11.38 -9.79 11.12
C SER A 466 -12.08 -8.81 10.17
N ILE A 467 -12.39 -9.23 8.93
CA ILE A 467 -13.16 -8.41 7.96
C ILE A 467 -14.53 -8.06 8.52
N VAL A 468 -15.27 -9.05 9.05
CA VAL A 468 -16.61 -8.83 9.61
C VAL A 468 -16.55 -7.87 10.80
N ASN A 469 -15.58 -8.05 11.70
CA ASN A 469 -15.37 -7.14 12.83
C ASN A 469 -15.06 -5.71 12.35
N SER A 470 -14.17 -5.56 11.36
CA SER A 470 -13.79 -4.26 10.80
C SER A 470 -14.98 -3.54 10.14
N LEU A 471 -15.82 -4.26 9.39
CA LEU A 471 -17.04 -3.70 8.80
C LEU A 471 -18.03 -3.22 9.86
N ALA A 472 -18.24 -4.00 10.92
CA ALA A 472 -19.11 -3.62 12.03
C ALA A 472 -18.60 -2.37 12.76
N GLN A 473 -17.28 -2.28 13.00
CA GLN A 473 -16.65 -1.13 13.62
C GLN A 473 -16.77 0.14 12.75
N ASN A 474 -16.65 -0.02 11.43
CA ASN A 474 -16.85 1.07 10.48
C ASN A 474 -18.30 1.58 10.48
N TYR A 475 -19.29 0.70 10.56
CA TYR A 475 -20.69 1.10 10.70
C TYR A 475 -20.92 1.94 11.95
N HIS A 476 -20.39 1.47 13.09
CA HIS A 476 -20.50 2.19 14.35
C HIS A 476 -19.83 3.57 14.26
N LYS A 477 -18.63 3.67 13.66
CA LYS A 477 -17.95 4.95 13.39
C LYS A 477 -18.83 5.91 12.56
N ARG A 478 -19.64 5.40 11.63
CA ARG A 478 -20.62 6.24 10.87
C ARG A 478 -21.77 6.72 11.74
N LEU A 479 -22.35 5.84 12.56
CA LEU A 479 -23.44 6.20 13.48
C LEU A 479 -23.02 7.32 14.42
N THR A 480 -21.84 7.19 15.05
CA THR A 480 -21.28 8.20 15.95
C THR A 480 -21.06 9.52 15.25
N LYS A 481 -20.51 9.52 14.03
CA LYS A 481 -20.34 10.74 13.20
C LYS A 481 -21.68 11.41 12.86
N LYS A 482 -22.72 10.62 12.61
CA LYS A 482 -24.07 11.12 12.31
C LYS A 482 -24.69 11.77 13.54
N SER A 483 -24.62 11.10 14.69
CA SER A 483 -25.10 11.62 15.98
C SER A 483 -24.39 12.92 16.38
N HIS A 484 -23.07 13.01 16.17
CA HIS A 484 -22.31 14.22 16.47
C HIS A 484 -22.65 15.41 15.56
N LYS A 485 -23.04 15.18 14.30
CA LYS A 485 -23.54 16.25 13.43
C LYS A 485 -24.89 16.77 13.90
N VAL A 486 -25.83 15.85 14.20
CA VAL A 486 -27.17 16.22 14.68
C VAL A 486 -27.13 16.96 16.02
N SER A 487 -26.14 16.68 16.88
CA SER A 487 -25.98 17.40 18.15
C SER A 487 -25.32 18.79 18.02
N LYS A 488 -24.78 19.14 16.85
CA LYS A 488 -24.12 20.44 16.59
C LYS A 488 -24.96 21.39 15.74
N ASP A 489 -25.97 20.86 15.06
CA ASP A 489 -27.02 21.62 14.37
C ASP A 489 -28.18 21.89 15.35
#